data_AF-A0A1B6GAF4-F1
#
_entry.id   AF-A0A1B6GAF4-F1
#
_cell.length_a   1.000
_cell.length_b   1.000
_cell.length_c   1.000
_cell.angle_alpha   90.00
_cell.angle_beta   90.00
_cell.angle_gamma   90.00
#
_symmetry.space_group_name_H-M   'P 1'
#
loop_
_entity.id
_entity.type
_entity.pdbx_description
1 polymer ?
#
loop_
_entity_poly.entity_id
_entity_poly.type
_entity_poly.pdbx_seq_one_letter_code
_entity_poly.pdbx_strand_id
1 'polypeptide(L)'
;AMALETASYLTLAVGSSVIVLSAGRFLGGVACGMAFSALPMYIAEISEDSVRGFLNTLNQISVNSGSLLMYSLGPYLSYAYLHYIMLGICGVFFLLFPLLPQSPYSLVKKHKVCEARDTLLWLREGSAISQVERELLVMQDMIQESKAQSGSVVELFTSRGNRRALTICATLLVFQQITGISVLIFYTEKIFQMTGTSLSSSICSLIIGVIT
;
A
#
# COMPACT_ATOMS: atom_id res chain seq x y z
N ALA A 1 -5.38 -5.80 6.87
CA ALA A 1 -4.68 -5.98 5.57
C ALA A 1 -3.91 -7.30 5.56
N MET A 2 -2.79 -7.43 6.26
CA MET A 2 -1.91 -8.61 6.13
C MET A 2 -2.53 -9.97 6.48
N ALA A 3 -3.38 -10.05 7.52
CA ALA A 3 -4.10 -11.29 7.83
C ALA A 3 -5.08 -11.69 6.71
N LEU A 4 -5.64 -10.72 6.01
CA LEU A 4 -6.55 -10.94 4.89
C LEU A 4 -5.78 -11.38 3.63
N GLU A 5 -4.58 -10.83 3.40
CA GLU A 5 -3.66 -11.31 2.37
C GLU A 5 -3.26 -12.77 2.61
N THR A 6 -2.90 -13.14 3.85
CA THR A 6 -2.59 -14.54 4.16
C THR A 6 -3.75 -15.48 3.90
N ALA A 7 -4.98 -15.06 4.25
CA ALA A 7 -6.18 -15.85 3.98
C ALA A 7 -6.44 -16.00 2.47
N SER A 8 -6.21 -14.93 1.69
CA SER A 8 -6.27 -14.94 0.24
C SER A 8 -5.28 -15.94 -0.35
N TYR A 9 -3.99 -15.86 -0.01
CA TYR A 9 -2.97 -16.77 -0.55
C TYR A 9 -3.18 -18.22 -0.14
N LEU A 10 -3.64 -18.47 1.08
CA LEU A 10 -4.00 -19.82 1.52
C LEU A 10 -5.17 -20.38 0.70
N THR A 11 -6.19 -19.55 0.45
CA THR A 11 -7.35 -19.93 -0.37
C THR A 11 -6.94 -20.20 -1.83
N LEU A 12 -6.00 -19.43 -2.36
CA LEU A 12 -5.49 -19.59 -3.73
C LEU A 12 -4.52 -20.78 -3.87
N ALA A 13 -3.79 -21.13 -2.81
CA ALA A 13 -2.89 -22.28 -2.81
C ALA A 13 -3.65 -23.62 -2.75
N VAL A 14 -4.76 -23.68 -2.01
CA VAL A 14 -5.54 -24.91 -1.77
C VAL A 14 -6.76 -25.02 -2.69
N GLY A 15 -7.29 -23.89 -3.16
CA GLY A 15 -8.51 -23.84 -3.96
C GLY A 15 -8.36 -24.43 -5.35
N SER A 16 -9.20 -25.41 -5.68
CA SER A 16 -9.27 -26.01 -7.02
C SER A 16 -10.49 -25.56 -7.84
N SER A 17 -11.51 -25.00 -7.19
CA SER A 17 -12.74 -24.52 -7.83
C SER A 17 -12.64 -23.04 -8.23
N VAL A 18 -13.19 -22.70 -9.39
CA VAL A 18 -13.26 -21.32 -9.91
C VAL A 18 -13.91 -20.37 -8.89
N ILE A 19 -14.94 -20.83 -8.17
CA ILE A 19 -15.63 -20.02 -7.16
C ILE A 19 -14.68 -19.68 -6.00
N VAL A 20 -13.92 -20.68 -5.54
CA VAL A 20 -12.95 -20.53 -4.44
C VAL A 20 -11.79 -19.63 -4.85
N LEU A 21 -11.27 -19.79 -6.07
CA LEU A 21 -10.23 -18.93 -6.62
C LEU A 21 -10.69 -17.48 -6.79
N SER A 22 -11.94 -17.28 -7.23
CA SER A 22 -12.54 -15.95 -7.37
C SER A 22 -12.72 -15.28 -6.01
N ALA A 23 -13.16 -16.04 -4.99
CA ALA A 23 -13.25 -15.54 -3.62
C ALA A 23 -11.87 -15.17 -3.06
N GLY A 24 -10.85 -16.01 -3.27
CA GLY A 24 -9.47 -15.70 -2.87
C GLY A 24 -8.95 -14.42 -3.54
N ARG A 25 -9.13 -14.28 -4.85
CA ARG A 25 -8.78 -13.07 -5.61
C ARG A 25 -9.48 -11.82 -5.08
N PHE A 26 -10.77 -11.93 -4.74
CA PHE A 26 -11.52 -10.83 -4.15
C PHE A 26 -10.96 -10.43 -2.77
N LEU A 27 -10.68 -11.40 -1.90
CA LEU A 27 -10.07 -11.14 -0.58
C LEU A 27 -8.70 -10.48 -0.72
N GLY A 28 -7.85 -10.95 -1.64
CA GLY A 28 -6.57 -10.32 -1.96
C GLY A 28 -6.74 -8.88 -2.46
N GLY A 29 -7.71 -8.63 -3.33
CA GLY A 29 -8.02 -7.27 -3.80
C GLY A 29 -8.41 -6.31 -2.66
N VAL A 30 -9.25 -6.77 -1.72
CA VAL A 30 -9.61 -5.98 -0.53
C VAL A 30 -8.39 -5.74 0.36
N ALA A 31 -7.58 -6.78 0.60
CA ALA A 31 -6.40 -6.68 1.45
C ALA A 31 -5.35 -5.71 0.86
N CYS A 32 -5.11 -5.80 -0.43
CA CYS A 32 -4.27 -4.92 -1.22
C CYS A 32 -4.78 -3.46 -1.16
N GLY A 33 -6.08 -3.21 -1.36
CA GLY A 33 -6.66 -1.87 -1.24
C GLY A 33 -6.52 -1.27 0.16
N MET A 34 -6.66 -2.08 1.21
CA MET A 34 -6.37 -1.64 2.59
C MET A 34 -4.89 -1.30 2.77
N ALA A 35 -3.97 -2.08 2.21
CA ALA A 35 -2.54 -1.81 2.31
C ALA A 35 -2.13 -0.54 1.56
N PHE A 36 -2.63 -0.34 0.33
CA PHE A 36 -2.35 0.84 -0.50
C PHE A 36 -2.85 2.15 0.12
N SER A 37 -3.90 2.10 0.94
CA SER A 37 -4.38 3.28 1.68
C SER A 37 -3.64 3.48 3.02
N ALA A 38 -3.34 2.39 3.74
CA ALA A 38 -2.71 2.47 5.05
C ALA A 38 -1.21 2.79 5.00
N LEU A 39 -0.47 2.27 4.01
CA LEU A 39 0.99 2.42 3.95
C LEU A 39 1.44 3.88 3.75
N PRO A 40 0.92 4.64 2.75
CA PRO A 40 1.31 6.04 2.59
C PRO A 40 0.91 6.91 3.77
N MET A 41 -0.23 6.60 4.40
CA MET A 41 -0.69 7.27 5.63
C MET A 41 0.27 7.03 6.78
N TYR A 42 0.65 5.77 7.02
CA TYR A 42 1.62 5.42 8.04
C TYR A 42 2.97 6.11 7.79
N ILE A 43 3.48 6.05 6.55
CA ILE A 43 4.71 6.77 6.16
C ILE A 43 4.57 8.26 6.47
N ALA A 44 3.45 8.89 6.11
CA ALA A 44 3.23 10.31 6.35
C ALA A 44 3.25 10.68 7.85
N GLU A 45 2.72 9.82 8.72
CA GLU A 45 2.67 10.01 10.17
C GLU A 45 4.03 9.80 10.86
N ILE A 46 4.92 8.97 10.30
CA ILE A 46 6.26 8.71 10.85
C ILE A 46 7.35 9.63 10.27
N SER A 47 7.23 10.01 9.01
CA SER A 47 8.25 10.78 8.29
C SER A 47 8.20 12.28 8.60
N GLU A 48 9.37 12.93 8.53
CA GLU A 48 9.42 14.40 8.36
C GLU A 48 8.97 14.78 6.94
N ASP A 49 8.43 16.00 6.79
CA ASP A 49 7.98 16.53 5.50
C ASP A 49 9.10 16.52 4.43
N SER A 50 10.34 16.71 4.86
CA SER A 50 11.55 16.73 4.00
C SER A 50 11.85 15.38 3.34
N VAL A 51 11.62 14.26 4.05
CA VAL A 51 11.95 12.90 3.61
C VAL A 51 10.73 12.09 3.19
N ARG A 52 9.51 12.58 3.46
CA ARG A 52 8.25 11.90 3.11
C ARG A 52 8.17 11.50 1.64
N GLY A 53 8.57 12.41 0.74
CA GLY A 53 8.58 12.16 -0.71
C GLY A 53 9.52 11.01 -1.11
N PHE A 54 10.69 10.94 -0.47
CA PHE A 54 11.66 9.86 -0.69
C PHE A 54 11.12 8.52 -0.18
N LEU A 55 10.57 8.48 1.04
CA LEU A 55 10.00 7.25 1.61
C LEU A 55 8.80 6.72 0.82
N ASN A 56 7.95 7.62 0.31
CA ASN A 56 6.83 7.22 -0.55
C ASN A 56 7.33 6.66 -1.89
N THR A 57 8.41 7.21 -2.45
CA THR A 57 9.06 6.67 -3.65
C THR A 57 9.65 5.28 -3.38
N LEU A 58 10.29 5.08 -2.21
CA LEU A 58 10.83 3.77 -1.82
C LEU A 58 9.73 2.70 -1.70
N ASN A 59 8.54 3.09 -1.21
CA ASN A 59 7.37 2.21 -1.21
C ASN A 59 6.97 1.77 -2.63
N GLN A 60 6.94 2.71 -3.59
CA GLN A 60 6.66 2.38 -4.99
C GLN A 60 7.74 1.48 -5.62
N ILE A 61 9.01 1.74 -5.35
CA ILE A 61 10.12 0.89 -5.80
C ILE A 61 9.95 -0.54 -5.25
N SER A 62 9.49 -0.68 -4.01
CA SER A 62 9.25 -1.99 -3.38
C SER A 62 8.11 -2.75 -4.08
N VAL A 63 7.03 -2.06 -4.45
CA VAL A 63 5.91 -2.65 -5.23
C VAL A 63 6.38 -3.12 -6.60
N ASN A 64 7.17 -2.30 -7.30
CA ASN A 64 7.70 -2.64 -8.62
C ASN A 64 8.69 -3.81 -8.53
N SER A 65 9.56 -3.82 -7.51
CA SER A 65 10.50 -4.91 -7.24
C SER A 65 9.78 -6.23 -6.96
N GLY A 66 8.69 -6.20 -6.17
CA GLY A 66 7.86 -7.38 -5.93
C GLY A 66 7.20 -7.90 -7.22
N SER A 67 6.72 -6.99 -8.07
CA SER A 67 6.13 -7.34 -9.38
C SER A 67 7.17 -7.97 -10.31
N LEU A 68 8.38 -7.41 -10.36
CA LEU A 68 9.51 -7.96 -11.11
C LEU A 68 9.90 -9.37 -10.66
N LEU A 69 9.95 -9.60 -9.33
CA LEU A 69 10.21 -10.93 -8.77
C LEU A 69 9.14 -11.92 -9.20
N MET A 70 7.86 -11.53 -9.16
CA MET A 70 6.75 -12.39 -9.59
C MET A 70 6.77 -12.71 -11.08
N TYR A 71 7.09 -11.74 -11.94
CA TYR A 71 7.23 -11.99 -13.38
C TYR A 71 8.46 -12.85 -13.71
N SER A 72 9.52 -12.75 -12.91
CA SER A 72 10.73 -13.56 -13.09
C SER A 72 10.51 -15.01 -12.67
N LEU A 73 9.81 -15.24 -11.55
CA LEU A 73 9.57 -16.58 -11.00
C LEU A 73 8.35 -17.29 -11.62
N GLY A 74 7.36 -16.53 -12.08
CA GLY A 74 6.08 -17.04 -12.59
C GLY A 74 6.20 -18.12 -13.66
N PRO A 75 7.07 -18.00 -14.68
CA PRO A 75 7.23 -19.02 -15.71
C PRO A 75 7.87 -20.33 -15.25
N TYR A 76 8.62 -20.31 -14.15
CA TYR A 76 9.40 -21.46 -13.68
C TYR A 76 8.75 -22.22 -12.53
N LEU A 77 7.77 -21.62 -11.85
CA LEU A 77 7.12 -22.19 -10.68
C LEU A 77 5.64 -22.48 -10.95
N SER A 78 5.15 -23.60 -10.41
CA SER A 78 3.71 -23.88 -10.44
C SER A 78 2.94 -22.89 -9.57
N TYR A 79 1.69 -22.65 -9.95
CA TYR A 79 0.78 -21.68 -9.32
C TYR A 79 0.70 -21.85 -7.80
N ALA A 80 0.65 -23.07 -7.28
CA ALA A 80 0.61 -23.32 -5.84
C ALA A 80 1.91 -22.89 -5.13
N TYR A 81 3.08 -23.17 -5.71
CA TYR A 81 4.37 -22.79 -5.13
C TYR A 81 4.56 -21.27 -5.07
N LEU A 82 4.07 -20.53 -6.06
CA LEU A 82 4.08 -19.05 -6.00
C LEU A 82 3.33 -18.54 -4.77
N HIS A 83 2.15 -19.09 -4.47
CA HIS A 83 1.37 -18.69 -3.29
C HIS A 83 2.03 -19.12 -1.98
N TYR A 84 2.71 -20.27 -1.93
CA TYR A 84 3.50 -20.66 -0.76
C TYR A 84 4.68 -19.70 -0.50
N ILE A 85 5.36 -19.22 -1.53
CA ILE A 85 6.42 -18.21 -1.38
C ILE A 85 5.82 -16.90 -0.82
N MET A 86 4.68 -16.46 -1.35
CA MET A 86 4.01 -15.25 -0.84
C MET A 86 3.54 -15.41 0.61
N LEU A 87 3.07 -16.59 1.01
CA LEU A 87 2.76 -16.91 2.41
C LEU A 87 4.01 -16.83 3.29
N GLY A 88 5.16 -17.29 2.80
CA GLY A 88 6.45 -17.14 3.50
C GLY A 88 6.81 -15.67 3.75
N ILE A 89 6.64 -14.80 2.74
CA ILE A 89 6.85 -13.36 2.87
C ILE A 89 5.90 -12.75 3.91
N CYS A 90 4.62 -13.16 3.91
CA CYS A 90 3.67 -12.73 4.94
C CYS A 90 4.11 -13.18 6.35
N GLY A 91 4.65 -14.40 6.48
CA GLY A 91 5.21 -14.90 7.73
C GLY A 91 6.36 -14.04 8.24
N VAL A 92 7.30 -13.67 7.37
CA VAL A 92 8.39 -12.74 7.71
C VAL A 92 7.85 -11.39 8.14
N PHE A 93 6.82 -10.87 7.46
CA PHE A 93 6.16 -9.63 7.86
C PHE A 93 5.59 -9.74 9.28
N PHE A 94 4.89 -10.81 9.63
CA PHE A 94 4.35 -10.99 10.99
C PHE A 94 5.43 -11.06 12.07
N LEU A 95 6.61 -11.57 11.74
CA LEU A 95 7.76 -11.59 12.66
C LEU A 95 8.38 -10.20 12.85
N LEU A 96 8.45 -9.40 11.78
CA LEU A 96 9.05 -8.07 11.81
C LEU A 96 8.07 -6.97 12.28
N PHE A 97 6.77 -7.17 12.10
CA PHE A 97 5.76 -6.17 12.41
C PHE A 97 5.79 -5.66 13.87
N PRO A 98 6.01 -6.50 14.90
CA PRO A 98 6.12 -6.03 16.28
C PRO A 98 7.33 -5.13 16.57
N LEU A 99 8.36 -5.16 15.71
CA LEU A 99 9.54 -4.30 15.84
C LEU A 99 9.31 -2.89 15.28
N LEU A 100 8.26 -2.69 14.49
CA LEU A 100 7.95 -1.39 13.92
C LEU A 100 7.41 -0.44 14.99
N PRO A 101 7.89 0.82 15.04
CA PRO A 101 7.36 1.81 15.96
C PRO A 101 5.88 2.06 15.66
N GLN A 102 5.09 2.37 16.70
CA GLN A 102 3.72 2.81 16.46
C GLN A 102 3.72 4.24 15.90
N SER A 103 2.74 4.56 15.07
CA SER A 103 2.58 5.94 14.59
C SER A 103 2.39 6.91 15.78
N PRO A 104 3.19 7.98 15.89
CA PRO A 104 3.02 9.01 16.91
C PRO A 104 1.61 9.60 16.91
N TYR A 105 1.04 9.87 15.73
CA TYR A 105 -0.31 10.40 15.58
C TYR A 105 -1.36 9.44 16.16
N SER A 106 -1.22 8.14 15.91
CA SER A 106 -2.10 7.09 16.46
C SER A 106 -2.00 7.00 17.98
N LEU A 107 -0.79 7.14 18.55
CA LEU A 107 -0.56 7.16 19.99
C LEU A 107 -1.20 8.39 20.66
N VAL A 108 -1.03 9.59 20.08
CA VAL A 108 -1.69 10.81 20.57
C VAL A 108 -3.21 10.67 20.51
N LYS A 109 -3.75 10.12 19.41
CA LYS A 109 -5.19 9.87 19.26
C LYS A 109 -5.75 8.91 20.33
N LYS A 110 -4.94 7.96 20.80
CA LYS A 110 -5.25 7.04 21.91
C LYS A 110 -4.96 7.61 23.30
N HIS A 111 -4.66 8.91 23.42
CA HIS A 111 -4.30 9.58 24.68
C HIS A 111 -3.01 9.06 25.33
N LYS A 112 -2.13 8.40 24.56
CA LYS A 112 -0.82 7.87 25.01
C LYS A 112 0.31 8.85 24.67
N VAL A 113 0.26 10.04 25.27
CA VAL A 113 1.14 11.17 24.93
C VAL A 113 2.61 10.90 25.26
N CYS A 114 2.90 10.21 26.37
CA CYS A 114 4.27 9.85 26.74
C CYS A 114 4.90 8.88 25.73
N GLU A 115 4.19 7.81 25.35
CA GLU A 115 4.65 6.85 24.33
C GLU A 115 4.85 7.55 22.98
N ALA A 116 3.97 8.49 22.61
CA ALA A 116 4.10 9.28 21.38
C ALA A 116 5.37 10.15 21.39
N ARG A 117 5.70 10.77 22.52
CA ARG A 117 6.91 11.57 22.70
C ARG A 117 8.18 10.72 22.56
N ASP A 118 8.22 9.56 23.21
CA ASP A 118 9.38 8.66 23.14
C ASP A 118 9.58 8.13 21.72
N THR A 119 8.48 7.81 21.04
CA THR A 119 8.51 7.39 19.63
C THR A 119 9.00 8.52 18.74
N LEU A 120 8.52 9.76 18.91
CA LEU A 120 9.02 10.91 18.14
C LEU A 120 10.50 11.19 18.40
N LEU A 121 10.97 11.07 19.64
CA LEU A 121 12.39 11.24 19.96
C LEU A 121 13.26 10.20 19.26
N TRP A 122 12.80 8.96 19.15
CA TRP A 122 13.48 7.92 18.39
C TRP A 122 13.45 8.18 16.87
N LEU A 123 12.31 8.63 16.32
CA LEU A 123 12.19 8.92 14.90
C LEU A 123 12.94 10.18 14.43
N ARG A 124 13.11 11.16 15.33
CA ARG A 124 13.73 12.47 15.06
C ARG A 124 15.12 12.57 15.69
N GLU A 125 15.86 11.46 15.69
CA GLU A 125 17.17 11.38 16.32
C GLU A 125 18.06 12.58 15.92
N GLY A 126 18.56 13.32 16.92
CA GLY A 126 19.33 14.55 16.73
C GLY A 126 18.54 15.87 16.79
N SER A 127 17.21 15.82 16.89
CA SER A 127 16.39 17.03 17.09
C SER A 127 16.37 17.52 18.54
N ALA A 128 16.24 18.83 18.74
CA ALA A 128 16.06 19.40 20.07
C ALA A 128 14.73 18.97 20.69
N ILE A 129 14.72 18.68 22.00
CA ILE A 129 13.51 18.27 22.74
C ILE A 129 12.36 19.27 22.55
N SER A 130 12.66 20.57 22.50
CA SER A 130 11.68 21.64 22.28
C SER A 130 11.00 21.59 20.90
N GLN A 131 11.68 21.04 19.88
CA GLN A 131 11.10 20.85 18.55
C GLN A 131 10.12 19.67 18.55
N VAL A 132 10.49 18.57 19.20
CA VAL A 132 9.62 17.39 19.35
C VAL A 132 8.37 17.73 20.16
N GLU A 133 8.51 18.50 21.24
CA GLU A 133 7.36 18.96 22.04
C GLU A 133 6.43 19.87 21.23
N ARG A 134 6.97 20.73 20.37
CA ARG A 134 6.16 21.55 19.46
C ARG A 134 5.39 20.70 18.45
N GLU A 135 6.04 19.71 17.83
CA GLU A 135 5.40 18.79 16.89
C GLU A 135 4.27 18.00 17.57
N LEU A 136 4.51 17.54 18.80
CA LEU A 136 3.51 16.85 19.63
C LEU A 136 2.30 17.74 19.96
N LEU A 137 2.52 19.02 20.29
CA LEU A 137 1.43 19.99 20.55
C LEU A 137 0.59 20.22 19.29
N VAL A 138 1.24 20.44 18.14
CA VAL A 138 0.56 20.61 16.86
C VAL A 138 -0.30 19.38 16.52
N MET A 139 0.21 18.17 16.75
CA MET A 139 -0.58 16.94 16.55
C MET A 139 -1.80 16.87 17.48
N GLN A 140 -1.67 17.29 18.74
CA GLN A 140 -2.79 17.32 19.69
C GLN A 140 -3.88 18.31 19.25
N ASP A 141 -3.48 19.50 18.83
CA ASP A 141 -4.39 20.54 18.34
C ASP A 141 -5.15 20.04 17.09
N MET A 142 -4.44 19.46 16.11
CA MET A 142 -5.06 18.89 14.91
C MET A 142 -6.08 17.77 15.24
N ILE A 143 -5.77 16.91 16.22
CA ILE A 143 -6.69 15.85 16.64
C ILE A 143 -7.91 16.43 17.36
N GLN A 144 -7.73 17.48 18.15
CA GLN A 144 -8.82 18.15 18.85
C GLN A 144 -9.76 18.87 17.87
N GLU A 145 -9.20 19.57 16.88
CA GLU A 145 -9.96 20.17 15.77
C GLU A 145 -10.71 19.10 14.97
N SER A 146 -10.05 17.99 14.64
CA SER A 146 -10.68 16.87 13.93
C SER A 146 -11.76 16.15 14.74
N LYS A 147 -11.72 16.17 16.08
CA LYS A 147 -12.82 15.66 16.92
C LYS A 147 -14.00 16.64 16.97
N ALA A 148 -13.72 17.94 17.01
CA ALA A 148 -14.74 18.99 17.00
C ALA A 148 -15.47 19.07 15.64
N GLN A 149 -14.74 18.84 14.55
CA GLN A 149 -15.27 18.68 13.20
C GLN A 149 -15.41 17.18 12.91
N SER A 150 -16.47 16.54 13.43
CA SER A 150 -16.75 15.13 13.10
C SER A 150 -16.97 14.98 11.59
N GLY A 151 -15.87 14.75 10.87
CA GLY A 151 -15.81 14.69 9.42
C GLY A 151 -16.65 13.53 8.90
N SER A 152 -17.92 13.81 8.64
CA SER A 152 -18.82 12.83 8.04
C SER A 152 -18.39 12.61 6.59
N VAL A 153 -18.50 11.37 6.10
CA VAL A 153 -18.30 11.05 4.67
C VAL A 153 -19.18 11.94 3.79
N VAL A 154 -20.31 12.40 4.32
CA VAL A 154 -21.22 13.36 3.68
C VAL A 154 -20.56 14.72 3.45
N GLU A 155 -19.70 15.20 4.37
CA GLU A 155 -19.01 16.48 4.24
C GLU A 155 -18.01 16.52 3.09
N LEU A 156 -17.53 15.35 2.62
CA LEU A 156 -16.73 15.25 1.40
C LEU A 156 -17.51 15.74 0.18
N PHE A 157 -18.82 15.51 0.15
CA PHE A 157 -19.71 15.90 -0.95
C PHE A 157 -20.37 17.27 -0.73
N THR A 158 -20.58 17.66 0.54
CA THR A 158 -21.26 18.91 0.90
C THR A 158 -20.33 20.12 0.89
N SER A 159 -19.09 19.98 1.38
CA SER A 159 -18.15 21.10 1.45
C SER A 159 -17.60 21.45 0.06
N ARG A 160 -17.62 22.75 -0.31
CA ARG A 160 -17.12 23.22 -1.62
C ARG A 160 -15.64 22.90 -1.83
N GLY A 161 -14.83 23.02 -0.78
CA GLY A 161 -13.39 22.70 -0.83
C GLY A 161 -13.17 21.20 -1.04
N ASN A 162 -13.81 20.37 -0.20
CA ASN A 162 -13.67 18.91 -0.28
C ASN A 162 -14.20 18.36 -1.60
N ARG A 163 -15.33 18.88 -2.11
CA ARG A 163 -15.87 18.47 -3.40
C ARG A 163 -14.91 18.78 -4.54
N ARG A 164 -14.26 19.96 -4.53
CA ARG A 164 -13.24 20.30 -5.54
C ARG A 164 -12.05 19.34 -5.48
N ALA A 165 -11.54 19.04 -4.29
CA ALA A 165 -10.47 18.07 -4.11
C ALA A 165 -10.89 16.67 -4.58
N LEU A 166 -12.09 16.22 -4.19
CA LEU A 166 -12.65 14.94 -4.58
C LEU A 166 -12.80 14.83 -6.10
N THR A 167 -13.31 15.86 -6.77
CA THR A 167 -13.43 15.88 -8.23
C THR A 167 -12.06 15.78 -8.89
N ILE A 168 -11.06 16.53 -8.42
CA ILE A 168 -9.69 16.47 -8.96
C ILE A 168 -9.12 15.05 -8.79
N CYS A 169 -9.20 14.47 -7.60
CA CYS A 169 -8.72 13.11 -7.33
C CYS A 169 -9.45 12.08 -8.20
N ALA A 170 -10.79 12.14 -8.26
CA ALA A 170 -11.59 11.20 -9.06
C ALA A 170 -11.27 11.31 -10.55
N THR A 171 -11.16 12.53 -11.08
CA THR A 171 -10.80 12.77 -12.48
C THR A 171 -9.40 12.24 -12.80
N LEU A 172 -8.41 12.48 -11.93
CA LEU A 172 -7.06 11.97 -12.11
C LEU A 172 -7.01 10.44 -12.09
N LEU A 173 -7.71 9.80 -11.15
CA LEU A 173 -7.80 8.34 -11.08
C LEU A 173 -8.50 7.73 -12.30
N VAL A 174 -9.57 8.36 -12.78
CA VAL A 174 -10.26 7.94 -14.01
C VAL A 174 -9.34 8.08 -15.23
N PHE A 175 -8.65 9.21 -15.38
CA PHE A 175 -7.68 9.38 -16.47
C PHE A 175 -6.56 8.36 -16.41
N GLN A 176 -6.03 8.07 -15.21
CA GLN A 176 -5.03 7.03 -15.02
C GLN A 176 -5.52 5.67 -15.51
N GLN A 177 -6.77 5.28 -15.21
CA GLN A 177 -7.33 4.01 -15.69
C GLN A 177 -7.61 4.02 -17.21
N ILE A 178 -8.04 5.15 -17.78
CA ILE A 178 -8.30 5.30 -19.22
C ILE A 178 -7.02 5.13 -20.05
N THR A 179 -5.83 5.39 -19.49
CA THR A 179 -4.56 5.09 -20.17
C THR A 179 -4.40 3.62 -20.56
N GLY A 180 -5.19 2.72 -19.95
CA GLY A 180 -5.18 1.29 -20.27
C GLY A 180 -4.02 0.53 -19.62
N ILE A 181 -3.31 1.13 -18.65
CA ILE A 181 -2.20 0.48 -17.95
C ILE A 181 -2.59 -0.87 -17.33
N SER A 182 -3.80 -0.97 -16.77
CA SER A 182 -4.33 -2.21 -16.21
C SER A 182 -4.54 -3.30 -17.28
N VAL A 183 -4.99 -2.91 -18.48
CA VAL A 183 -5.18 -3.84 -19.61
C VAL A 183 -3.83 -4.36 -20.10
N LEU A 184 -2.84 -3.47 -20.20
CA LEU A 184 -1.47 -3.88 -20.49
C LEU A 184 -1.00 -4.89 -19.43
N ILE A 185 -0.98 -4.53 -18.15
CA ILE A 185 -0.45 -5.41 -17.09
C ILE A 185 -1.08 -6.83 -17.12
N PHE A 186 -2.40 -6.95 -17.29
CA PHE A 186 -3.07 -8.26 -17.28
C PHE A 186 -3.00 -9.04 -18.59
N TYR A 187 -3.00 -8.36 -19.74
CA TYR A 187 -3.13 -9.01 -21.05
C TYR A 187 -1.88 -8.89 -21.91
N THR A 188 -0.78 -8.37 -21.39
CA THR A 188 0.43 -8.15 -22.20
C THR A 188 0.91 -9.44 -22.89
N GLU A 189 0.93 -10.57 -22.19
CA GLU A 189 1.33 -11.85 -22.82
C GLU A 189 0.48 -12.14 -24.06
N LYS A 190 -0.85 -11.97 -23.94
CA LYS A 190 -1.80 -12.17 -25.03
C LYS A 190 -1.62 -11.14 -26.15
N ILE A 191 -1.33 -9.88 -25.80
CA ILE A 191 -1.08 -8.80 -26.76
C ILE A 191 0.19 -9.11 -27.59
N PHE A 192 1.29 -9.53 -26.97
CA PHE A 192 2.51 -9.90 -27.68
C PHE A 192 2.37 -11.17 -28.53
N GLN A 193 1.55 -12.13 -28.09
CA GLN A 193 1.20 -13.29 -28.91
C GLN A 193 0.42 -12.87 -30.17
N MET A 194 -0.51 -11.91 -30.04
CA MET A 194 -1.28 -11.40 -31.18
C MET A 194 -0.43 -10.62 -32.19
N THR A 195 0.67 -9.98 -31.77
CA THR A 195 1.57 -9.26 -32.67
C THR A 195 2.52 -10.17 -33.44
N GLY A 196 2.50 -11.49 -33.21
CA GLY A 196 3.32 -12.46 -33.93
C GLY A 196 4.81 -12.41 -33.57
N THR A 197 5.17 -11.78 -32.45
CA THR A 197 6.56 -11.72 -31.99
C THR A 197 7.02 -13.09 -31.46
N SER A 198 8.27 -13.46 -31.75
CA SER A 198 8.90 -14.71 -31.28
C SER A 198 9.42 -14.63 -29.84
N LEU A 199 9.04 -13.58 -29.09
CA LEU A 199 9.46 -13.37 -27.71
C LEU A 199 8.76 -14.38 -26.81
N SER A 200 9.52 -15.11 -25.98
CA SER A 200 8.93 -15.99 -24.97
C SER A 200 8.09 -15.18 -23.98
N SER A 201 6.96 -15.73 -23.51
CA SER A 201 6.07 -15.09 -22.53
C SER A 201 6.82 -14.55 -21.31
N SER A 202 7.87 -15.25 -20.88
CA SER A 202 8.76 -14.87 -19.78
C SER A 202 9.47 -13.53 -20.01
N ILE A 203 9.97 -13.29 -21.22
CA ILE A 203 10.67 -12.04 -21.57
C ILE A 203 9.68 -10.88 -21.64
N CYS A 204 8.48 -11.12 -22.19
CA CYS A 204 7.42 -10.12 -22.25
C CYS A 204 6.99 -9.67 -20.85
N SER A 205 6.76 -10.60 -19.92
CA SER A 205 6.42 -10.26 -18.52
C SER A 205 7.54 -9.50 -17.81
N LEU A 206 8.81 -9.83 -18.09
CA LEU A 206 9.96 -9.13 -17.51
C LEU A 206 10.07 -7.68 -18.04
N ILE A 207 9.84 -7.46 -19.34
CA ILE A 207 9.83 -6.13 -19.95
C ILE A 207 8.78 -5.23 -19.28
N ILE A 208 7.56 -5.74 -19.02
CA ILE A 208 6.53 -4.98 -18.30
C ILE A 208 6.99 -4.62 -16.90
N GLY A 209 7.56 -5.59 -16.17
CA GLY A 209 8.02 -5.37 -14.80
C GLY A 209 9.09 -4.29 -14.72
N VAL A 210 9.89 -4.09 -15.77
CA VAL A 210 10.91 -3.03 -15.85
C VAL A 210 10.30 -1.69 -16.23
N ILE A 211 9.25 -1.68 -17.07
CA ILE A 211 8.57 -0.46 -17.52
C ILE A 211 7.65 0.13 -16.45
N THR A 212 7.07 -0.73 -15.60
CA THR A 212 6.13 -0.36 -14.54
C THR A 212 6.87 0.17 -13.32
#